data_AF-A0A1D3TVX0-F1
#
_entry.id   AF-A0A1D3TVX0-F1
#
_cell.length_a   1.000
_cell.length_b   1.000
_cell.length_c   1.000
_cell.angle_alpha   90.00
_cell.angle_beta   90.00
_cell.angle_gamma   90.00
#
_symmetry.space_group_name_H-M   'P 1'
#
loop_
_entity.id
_entity.type
_entity.pdbx_description
1 polymer ?
#
loop_
_entity_poly.entity_id
_entity_poly.type
_entity_poly.pdbx_seq_one_letter_code
_entity_poly.pdbx_strand_id
1 'polypeptide(L)'
;MKFLESDLKHNDYKQINEQITKEKEKVVSLVKRGMTEKETVELFEDWIIQNMEYNYKVLEKNDSGLETSQAIGNIQNTSSACILNREGICGGLSDLLVDLCNEVGIEAYSVKGMLSMNQGAAGLHQWVAVKINQMIFYIDPTRDVSLKTRNTFYTKEQFYSREGVKYEPLAYYDY
;
A
#
# COMPACT_ATOMS: atom_id res chain seq x y z
N MET A 1 19.72 -6.07 -0.24
CA MET A 1 20.29 -5.63 1.05
C MET A 1 19.11 -5.44 1.98
N LYS A 2 19.02 -6.19 3.08
CA LYS A 2 17.94 -6.07 4.07
C LYS A 2 18.41 -5.05 5.12
N PHE A 3 17.70 -3.93 5.29
CA PHE A 3 18.07 -2.92 6.28
C PHE A 3 17.64 -3.37 7.69
N LEU A 4 18.59 -3.39 8.63
CA LEU A 4 18.34 -3.55 10.07
C LEU A 4 18.74 -2.24 10.76
N GLU A 5 17.95 -1.79 11.73
CA GLU A 5 18.04 -0.46 12.36
C GLU A 5 19.31 -0.23 13.21
N SER A 6 20.04 -1.28 13.60
CA SER A 6 21.08 -1.18 14.62
C SER A 6 22.38 -0.48 14.19
N ASP A 7 22.54 -0.14 12.91
CA ASP A 7 23.86 0.24 12.35
C ASP A 7 23.94 1.63 11.67
N LEU A 8 22.88 2.47 11.69
CA LEU A 8 22.83 3.68 10.85
C LEU A 8 23.37 4.95 11.54
N LYS A 9 24.44 5.55 10.99
CA LYS A 9 24.96 6.89 11.32
C LYS A 9 24.19 7.97 10.54
N HIS A 10 24.28 9.25 10.95
CA HIS A 10 23.57 10.37 10.30
C HIS A 10 23.78 10.48 8.77
N ASN A 11 24.98 10.15 8.28
CA ASN A 11 25.29 10.14 6.85
C ASN A 11 24.54 9.04 6.07
N ASP A 12 24.15 7.96 6.76
CA ASP A 12 23.44 6.82 6.17
C ASP A 12 21.95 7.17 5.97
N TYR A 13 21.34 7.98 6.84
CA TYR A 13 19.97 8.45 6.67
C TYR A 13 19.78 9.31 5.41
N LYS A 14 20.72 10.22 5.13
CA LYS A 14 20.67 11.03 3.92
C LYS A 14 20.75 10.17 2.66
N GLN A 15 21.70 9.23 2.63
CA GLN A 15 21.87 8.31 1.50
C GLN A 15 20.66 7.40 1.30
N ILE A 16 20.08 6.88 2.39
CA ILE A 16 18.86 6.07 2.35
C ILE A 16 17.69 6.88 1.79
N ASN A 17 17.51 8.12 2.23
CA ASN A 17 16.45 9.00 1.71
C ASN A 17 16.65 9.31 0.22
N GLU A 18 17.88 9.62 -0.20
CA GLU A 18 18.20 9.81 -1.62
C GLU A 18 17.90 8.54 -2.44
N GLN A 19 18.19 7.36 -1.89
CA GLN A 19 17.86 6.10 -2.54
C GLN A 19 16.35 5.88 -2.65
N ILE A 20 15.58 6.15 -1.58
CA ILE A 20 14.11 6.05 -1.60
C ILE A 20 13.53 6.96 -2.68
N THR A 21 13.95 8.23 -2.69
CA THR A 21 13.51 9.21 -3.70
C THR A 21 13.83 8.71 -5.10
N LYS A 22 15.07 8.27 -5.35
CA LYS A 22 15.50 7.77 -6.65
C LYS A 22 14.70 6.54 -7.10
N GLU A 23 14.36 5.63 -6.19
CA GLU A 23 13.54 4.48 -6.53
C GLU A 23 12.11 4.88 -6.90
N LYS A 24 11.51 5.85 -6.18
CA LYS A 24 10.17 6.37 -6.52
C LYS A 24 10.18 7.11 -7.86
N GLU A 25 11.18 7.95 -8.09
CA GLU A 25 11.38 8.69 -9.34
C GLU A 25 11.48 7.75 -10.56
N LYS A 26 12.14 6.59 -10.41
CA LYS A 26 12.17 5.59 -11.49
C LYS A 26 10.77 5.12 -11.88
N VAL A 27 9.90 4.89 -10.91
CA VAL A 27 8.50 4.46 -11.18
C VAL A 27 7.72 5.61 -11.80
N VAL A 28 7.81 6.81 -11.22
CA VAL A 28 7.14 8.02 -11.74
C VAL A 28 7.58 8.34 -13.17
N SER A 29 8.85 8.10 -13.52
CA SER A 29 9.36 8.32 -14.88
C SER A 29 8.74 7.42 -15.95
N LEU A 30 8.03 6.36 -15.55
CA LEU A 30 7.27 5.49 -16.47
C LEU A 30 5.99 6.18 -16.98
N VAL A 31 5.50 7.20 -16.27
CA VAL A 31 4.32 7.97 -16.68
C VAL A 31 4.64 8.77 -17.94
N LYS A 32 3.88 8.49 -19.01
CA LYS A 32 4.07 9.12 -20.32
C LYS A 32 3.16 10.32 -20.49
N ARG A 33 3.61 11.29 -21.28
CA ARG A 33 2.80 12.45 -21.65
C ARG A 33 1.50 12.00 -22.32
N GLY A 34 0.37 12.46 -21.80
CA GLY A 34 -0.96 12.17 -22.32
C GLY A 34 -1.69 10.98 -21.67
N MET A 35 -1.06 10.30 -20.70
CA MET A 35 -1.77 9.34 -19.85
C MET A 35 -2.84 10.06 -19.01
N THR A 36 -4.02 9.48 -18.95
CA THR A 36 -5.10 9.89 -18.04
C THR A 36 -4.77 9.51 -16.60
N GLU A 37 -5.45 10.12 -15.62
CA GLU A 37 -5.32 9.74 -14.21
C GLU A 37 -5.55 8.23 -14.02
N LYS A 38 -6.57 7.69 -14.69
CA LYS A 38 -6.87 6.25 -14.67
C LYS A 38 -5.69 5.41 -15.15
N GLU A 39 -5.17 5.70 -16.34
CA GLU A 39 -4.05 4.93 -16.92
C GLU A 39 -2.79 5.05 -16.06
N THR A 40 -2.56 6.22 -15.45
CA THR A 40 -1.43 6.43 -14.53
C THR A 40 -1.57 5.61 -13.25
N VAL A 41 -2.77 5.57 -12.64
CA VAL A 41 -3.03 4.71 -11.47
C VAL A 41 -2.87 3.23 -11.84
N GLU A 42 -3.44 2.79 -12.96
CA GLU A 42 -3.29 1.40 -13.44
C GLU A 42 -1.82 1.03 -13.67
N LEU A 43 -1.01 1.95 -14.21
CA LEU A 43 0.43 1.75 -14.36
C LEU A 43 1.13 1.53 -13.01
N PHE A 44 0.78 2.32 -11.99
CA PHE A 44 1.36 2.17 -10.65
C PHE A 44 0.91 0.88 -9.97
N GLU A 45 -0.37 0.52 -10.07
CA GLU A 45 -0.88 -0.78 -9.60
C GLU A 45 -0.12 -1.94 -10.25
N ASP A 46 -0.01 -1.94 -11.58
CA ASP A 46 0.69 -2.97 -12.34
C ASP A 46 2.17 -3.07 -11.94
N TRP A 47 2.83 -1.92 -11.76
CA TRP A 47 4.22 -1.90 -11.31
C TRP A 47 4.36 -2.48 -9.89
N ILE A 48 3.48 -2.10 -8.96
CA ILE A 48 3.48 -2.65 -7.59
C ILE A 48 3.26 -4.16 -7.62
N ILE A 49 2.25 -4.65 -8.36
CA ILE A 49 1.93 -6.08 -8.49
C ILE A 49 3.13 -6.88 -9.02
N GLN A 50 3.85 -6.33 -10.01
CA GLN A 50 4.97 -6.99 -10.67
C GLN A 50 6.28 -6.93 -9.87
N ASN A 51 6.46 -5.92 -9.01
CA ASN A 51 7.75 -5.63 -8.36
C ASN A 51 7.73 -5.78 -6.84
N MET A 52 6.57 -6.03 -6.22
CA MET A 52 6.43 -6.17 -4.78
C MET A 52 5.96 -7.56 -4.38
N GLU A 53 6.44 -8.00 -3.22
CA GLU A 53 5.95 -9.17 -2.51
C GLU A 53 5.27 -8.78 -1.19
N TYR A 54 4.25 -9.52 -0.79
CA TYR A 54 3.62 -9.35 0.51
C TYR A 54 4.40 -10.10 1.59
N ASN A 55 4.81 -9.42 2.67
CA ASN A 55 5.51 -10.08 3.77
C ASN A 55 4.54 -10.72 4.78
N TYR A 56 4.19 -11.99 4.54
CA TYR A 56 3.39 -12.78 5.47
C TYR A 56 4.08 -13.06 6.82
N LYS A 57 5.42 -12.97 6.89
CA LYS A 57 6.19 -13.33 8.10
C LYS A 57 5.98 -12.35 9.25
N VAL A 58 5.58 -11.11 8.94
CA VAL A 58 5.26 -10.09 9.94
C VAL A 58 3.93 -10.37 10.65
N LEU A 59 3.11 -11.27 10.08
CA LEU A 59 1.83 -11.70 10.64
C LEU A 59 1.95 -13.00 11.46
N GLU A 60 3.17 -13.52 11.69
CA GLU A 60 3.33 -14.74 12.48
C GLU A 60 2.90 -14.52 13.94
N LYS A 61 1.95 -15.36 14.37
CA LYS A 61 1.39 -15.37 15.73
C LYS A 61 2.48 -15.71 16.74
N ASN A 62 2.44 -15.07 17.90
CA ASN A 62 3.11 -15.61 19.08
C ASN A 62 2.26 -16.77 19.67
N ASP A 63 2.89 -17.65 20.46
CA ASP A 63 2.29 -18.89 21.01
C ASP A 63 0.96 -18.69 21.77
N SER A 64 0.62 -17.45 22.14
CA SER A 64 -0.65 -17.07 22.77
C SER A 64 -1.83 -16.86 21.82
N GLY A 65 -1.65 -17.01 20.50
CA GLY A 65 -2.73 -16.89 19.51
C GLY A 65 -3.27 -15.47 19.30
N LEU A 66 -2.68 -14.47 19.96
CA LEU A 66 -2.91 -13.06 19.72
C LEU A 66 -2.12 -12.63 18.48
N GLU A 67 -2.76 -11.97 17.52
CA GLU A 67 -2.01 -11.15 16.56
C GLU A 67 -1.39 -10.00 17.35
N THR A 68 -0.17 -10.18 17.83
CA THR A 68 0.57 -9.03 18.38
C THR A 68 0.83 -8.09 17.23
N SER A 69 0.48 -6.83 17.42
CA SER A 69 0.55 -5.73 16.47
C SER A 69 1.99 -5.37 16.07
N GLN A 70 2.82 -6.34 15.68
CA GLN A 70 4.12 -6.11 15.09
C GLN A 70 3.98 -5.29 13.80
N ALA A 71 2.85 -5.42 13.09
CA ALA A 71 2.53 -4.64 11.90
C ALA A 71 2.56 -3.10 12.10
N ILE A 72 2.03 -2.57 13.21
CA ILE A 72 1.94 -1.12 13.42
C ILE A 72 3.33 -0.48 13.61
N GLY A 73 4.27 -1.22 14.22
CA GLY A 73 5.65 -0.79 14.41
C GLY A 73 6.63 -1.34 13.37
N ASN A 74 6.16 -2.12 12.39
CA ASN A 74 7.05 -2.70 11.39
C ASN A 74 7.43 -1.65 10.35
N ILE A 75 8.72 -1.52 10.07
CA ILE A 75 9.21 -0.58 9.05
C ILE A 75 8.58 -0.87 7.66
N GLN A 76 8.26 -2.13 7.34
CA GLN A 76 7.57 -2.55 6.11
C GLN A 76 6.11 -2.10 6.04
N ASN A 77 5.58 -1.47 7.09
CA ASN A 77 4.32 -0.76 7.05
C ASN A 77 4.46 0.66 6.46
N THR A 78 5.65 1.03 5.98
CA THR A 78 5.92 2.31 5.32
C THR A 78 6.26 2.12 3.85
N SER A 79 5.85 3.10 3.03
CA SER A 79 6.22 3.19 1.61
C SER A 79 7.74 3.11 1.39
N SER A 80 8.51 3.81 2.22
CA SER A 80 9.98 3.85 2.16
C SER A 80 10.63 2.48 2.28
N ALA A 81 10.21 1.66 3.25
CA ALA A 81 10.75 0.32 3.39
C ALA A 81 10.26 -0.61 2.28
N CYS A 82 9.00 -0.46 1.85
CA CYS A 82 8.44 -1.29 0.77
C CYS A 82 9.23 -1.12 -0.51
N ILE A 83 9.46 0.13 -0.92
CA ILE A 83 10.15 0.40 -2.18
C ILE A 83 11.62 -0.05 -2.12
N LEU A 84 12.32 0.13 -1.01
CA LEU A 84 13.71 -0.31 -0.87
C LEU A 84 13.86 -1.83 -0.82
N ASN A 85 12.98 -2.51 -0.09
CA ASN A 85 13.07 -3.96 0.12
C ASN A 85 12.37 -4.78 -0.97
N ARG A 86 11.55 -4.15 -1.81
CA ARG A 86 10.63 -4.80 -2.76
C ARG A 86 9.65 -5.76 -2.07
N GLU A 87 9.31 -5.44 -0.83
CA GLU A 87 8.52 -6.29 0.05
C GLU A 87 7.82 -5.43 1.11
N GLY A 88 6.51 -5.64 1.34
CA GLY A 88 5.69 -4.80 2.20
C GLY A 88 4.53 -5.52 2.88
N ILE A 89 3.89 -4.86 3.85
CA ILE A 89 2.57 -5.24 4.37
C ILE A 89 1.51 -4.21 3.98
N CYS A 90 0.27 -4.35 4.47
CA CYS A 90 -0.87 -3.58 4.00
C CYS A 90 -0.67 -2.07 4.03
N GLY A 91 -0.06 -1.53 5.09
CA GLY A 91 0.16 -0.09 5.17
C GLY A 91 1.24 0.38 4.20
N GLY A 92 2.35 -0.34 4.10
CA GLY A 92 3.46 0.09 3.25
C GLY A 92 3.14 0.00 1.75
N LEU A 93 2.39 -1.01 1.31
CA LEU A 93 1.91 -1.11 -0.07
C LEU A 93 0.88 -0.01 -0.39
N SER A 94 -0.03 0.28 0.54
CA SER A 94 -1.02 1.35 0.37
C SER A 94 -0.37 2.73 0.32
N ASP A 95 0.54 3.02 1.26
CA ASP A 95 1.27 4.29 1.29
C ASP A 95 2.17 4.45 0.06
N LEU A 96 2.72 3.36 -0.48
CA LEU A 96 3.49 3.43 -1.72
C LEU A 96 2.62 3.86 -2.91
N LEU A 97 1.43 3.28 -3.07
CA LEU A 97 0.51 3.70 -4.14
C LEU A 97 0.08 5.16 -3.95
N VAL A 98 -0.25 5.55 -2.72
CA VAL A 98 -0.59 6.94 -2.37
C VAL A 98 0.53 7.90 -2.72
N ASP A 99 1.77 7.59 -2.34
CA ASP A 99 2.93 8.42 -2.64
C ASP A 99 3.15 8.58 -4.14
N LEU A 100 3.06 7.49 -4.92
CA LEU A 100 3.24 7.54 -6.37
C LEU A 100 2.15 8.37 -7.06
N CYS A 101 0.89 8.22 -6.64
CA CYS A 101 -0.22 9.03 -7.14
C CYS A 101 -0.04 10.51 -6.82
N ASN A 102 0.25 10.84 -5.56
CA ASN A 102 0.39 12.23 -5.12
C ASN A 102 1.59 12.92 -5.76
N GLU A 103 2.69 12.21 -6.03
CA GLU A 103 3.89 12.74 -6.70
C GLU A 103 3.58 13.24 -8.13
N VAL A 104 2.59 12.64 -8.81
CA VAL A 104 2.15 13.06 -10.15
C VAL A 104 0.87 13.92 -10.13
N GLY A 105 0.46 14.39 -8.94
CA GLY A 105 -0.69 15.27 -8.77
C GLY A 105 -2.05 14.58 -8.79
N ILE A 106 -2.11 13.26 -8.65
CA ILE A 106 -3.36 12.50 -8.51
C ILE A 106 -3.65 12.36 -7.02
N GLU A 107 -4.76 12.95 -6.59
CA GLU A 107 -5.17 12.97 -5.18
C GLU A 107 -5.50 11.55 -4.68
N ALA A 108 -4.68 11.04 -3.75
CA ALA A 108 -4.84 9.73 -3.14
C ALA A 108 -4.59 9.77 -1.63
N TYR A 109 -5.32 8.91 -0.90
CA TYR A 109 -5.31 8.83 0.54
C TYR A 109 -5.29 7.40 1.05
N SER A 110 -4.60 7.23 2.16
CA SER A 110 -4.55 5.98 2.91
C SER A 110 -5.76 5.87 3.83
N VAL A 111 -6.49 4.76 3.72
CA VAL A 111 -7.64 4.44 4.56
C VAL A 111 -7.24 3.33 5.53
N LYS A 112 -7.27 3.63 6.83
CA LYS A 112 -6.99 2.67 7.91
C LYS A 112 -8.29 2.15 8.48
N GLY A 113 -8.36 0.85 8.70
CA GLY A 113 -9.59 0.19 9.12
C GLY A 113 -9.41 -1.21 9.66
N MET A 114 -10.52 -1.91 9.80
CA MET A 114 -10.57 -3.35 10.04
C MET A 114 -10.94 -4.07 8.74
N LEU A 115 -10.27 -5.18 8.47
CA LEU A 115 -10.66 -6.15 7.45
C LEU A 115 -11.14 -7.41 8.15
N SER A 116 -12.32 -7.92 7.79
CA SER A 116 -12.83 -9.21 8.24
C SER A 116 -13.20 -10.09 7.04
N MET A 117 -12.79 -11.35 7.05
CA MET A 117 -13.16 -12.34 6.05
C MET A 117 -14.08 -13.41 6.65
N ASN A 118 -15.01 -13.96 5.85
CA ASN A 118 -15.94 -15.01 6.30
C ASN A 118 -15.24 -16.24 6.91
N GLN A 119 -13.96 -16.46 6.58
CA GLN A 119 -13.15 -17.57 7.09
C GLN A 119 -12.34 -17.21 8.36
N GLY A 120 -12.69 -16.11 9.06
CA GLY A 120 -12.26 -15.85 10.44
C GLY A 120 -11.00 -15.01 10.62
N ALA A 121 -10.35 -14.55 9.54
CA ALA A 121 -9.30 -13.55 9.65
C ALA A 121 -9.95 -12.16 9.82
N ALA A 122 -9.76 -11.54 10.98
CA ALA A 122 -10.17 -10.18 11.26
C ALA A 122 -9.00 -9.42 11.89
N GLY A 123 -8.58 -8.31 11.28
CA GLY A 123 -7.39 -7.59 11.71
C GLY A 123 -7.35 -6.16 11.20
N LEU A 124 -6.41 -5.38 11.74
CA LEU A 124 -6.12 -4.04 11.25
C LEU A 124 -5.64 -4.13 9.80
N HIS A 125 -6.19 -3.27 8.96
CA HIS A 125 -5.89 -3.23 7.54
C HIS A 125 -5.79 -1.80 7.02
N GLN A 126 -5.11 -1.66 5.88
CA GLN A 126 -4.96 -0.39 5.19
C GLN A 126 -5.16 -0.59 3.70
N TRP A 127 -5.89 0.32 3.07
CA TRP A 127 -6.17 0.35 1.64
C TRP A 127 -6.15 1.80 1.13
N VAL A 128 -6.42 2.01 -0.15
CA VAL A 128 -6.28 3.32 -0.81
C VAL A 128 -7.63 3.83 -1.29
N ALA A 129 -7.89 5.11 -1.07
CA ALA A 129 -8.89 5.89 -1.78
C ALA A 129 -8.17 6.82 -2.77
N VAL A 130 -8.53 6.78 -4.04
CA VAL A 130 -7.90 7.60 -5.10
C VAL A 130 -8.97 8.32 -5.90
N LYS A 131 -8.71 9.59 -6.22
CA LYS A 131 -9.60 10.42 -7.02
C LYS A 131 -9.20 10.34 -8.49
N ILE A 132 -10.12 9.86 -9.32
CA ILE A 132 -9.97 9.74 -10.77
C ILE A 132 -11.17 10.43 -11.41
N ASN A 133 -10.93 11.45 -12.22
CA ASN A 133 -11.94 12.28 -12.88
C ASN A 133 -13.00 12.81 -11.89
N GLN A 134 -12.55 13.33 -10.75
CA GLN A 134 -13.39 13.85 -9.66
C GLN A 134 -14.25 12.80 -8.91
N MET A 135 -14.10 11.52 -9.22
CA MET A 135 -14.76 10.42 -8.51
C MET A 135 -13.75 9.66 -7.66
N ILE A 136 -14.15 9.24 -6.46
CA ILE A 136 -13.30 8.47 -5.55
C ILE A 136 -13.51 6.98 -5.80
N PHE A 137 -12.40 6.28 -5.97
CA PHE A 137 -12.33 4.83 -6.10
C PHE A 137 -11.47 4.24 -5.00
N TYR A 138 -11.76 2.99 -4.63
CA TYR A 138 -11.05 2.27 -3.60
C TYR A 138 -10.29 1.07 -4.17
N ILE A 139 -9.04 0.94 -3.75
CA ILE A 139 -8.08 -0.08 -4.20
C ILE A 139 -7.48 -0.73 -2.96
N ASP A 140 -7.27 -2.05 -3.00
CA ASP A 140 -6.55 -2.78 -1.96
C ASP A 140 -5.27 -3.37 -2.56
N PRO A 141 -4.14 -2.63 -2.52
CA PRO A 141 -2.89 -3.08 -3.11
C PRO A 141 -2.37 -4.37 -2.51
N THR A 142 -2.74 -4.66 -1.26
CA THR A 142 -2.40 -5.93 -0.60
C THR A 142 -3.04 -7.09 -1.33
N ARG A 143 -4.35 -6.97 -1.60
CA ARG A 143 -5.09 -8.01 -2.33
C ARG A 143 -4.58 -8.15 -3.76
N ASP A 144 -4.28 -7.05 -4.43
CA ASP A 144 -3.78 -7.05 -5.80
C ASP A 144 -2.41 -7.74 -5.91
N VAL A 145 -1.48 -7.44 -5.00
CA VAL A 145 -0.17 -8.09 -4.91
C VAL A 145 -0.30 -9.57 -4.56
N SER A 146 -1.11 -9.92 -3.56
CA SER A 146 -1.31 -11.31 -3.12
C SER A 146 -1.91 -12.20 -4.20
N LEU A 147 -2.83 -11.67 -5.01
CA LEU A 147 -3.47 -12.39 -6.11
C LEU A 147 -2.74 -12.25 -7.45
N LYS A 148 -1.66 -11.45 -7.49
CA LYS A 148 -0.91 -11.07 -8.70
C LYS A 148 -1.84 -10.62 -9.84
N THR A 149 -2.87 -9.88 -9.50
CA THR A 149 -3.88 -9.40 -10.45
C THR A 149 -4.47 -8.09 -9.98
N ARG A 150 -4.65 -7.16 -10.92
CA ARG A 150 -5.28 -5.86 -10.65
C ARG A 150 -6.79 -6.03 -10.56
N ASN A 151 -7.40 -5.46 -9.53
CA ASN A 151 -8.85 -5.36 -9.45
C ASN A 151 -9.40 -4.17 -10.24
N THR A 152 -10.69 -4.22 -10.53
CA THR A 152 -11.39 -3.04 -11.08
C THR A 152 -11.45 -1.93 -10.03
N PHE A 153 -11.42 -0.67 -10.48
CA PHE A 153 -11.70 0.47 -9.60
C PHE A 153 -13.12 0.38 -9.04
N TYR A 154 -13.23 0.25 -7.72
CA TYR A 154 -14.52 0.13 -7.04
C TYR A 154 -14.96 1.50 -6.51
N THR A 155 -16.22 1.87 -6.72
CA THR A 155 -16.83 2.96 -5.94
C THR A 155 -16.89 2.58 -4.46
N LYS A 156 -17.23 3.54 -3.60
CA LYS A 156 -17.47 3.30 -2.17
C LYS A 156 -18.42 2.12 -1.94
N GLU A 157 -19.57 2.16 -2.59
CA GLU A 157 -20.62 1.15 -2.45
C GLU A 157 -20.10 -0.21 -2.90
N GLN A 158 -19.50 -0.27 -4.09
CA GLN A 158 -18.99 -1.52 -4.65
C GLN A 158 -17.87 -2.13 -3.79
N PHE A 159 -16.98 -1.32 -3.21
CA PHE A 159 -15.86 -1.80 -2.43
C PHE A 159 -16.29 -2.36 -1.07
N TYR A 160 -17.20 -1.65 -0.39
CA TYR A 160 -17.68 -2.00 0.95
C TYR A 160 -18.83 -3.03 0.95
N SER A 161 -19.48 -3.28 -0.19
CA SER A 161 -20.55 -4.28 -0.32
C SER A 161 -20.08 -5.64 -0.84
N ARG A 162 -18.77 -5.90 -0.95
CA ARG A 162 -18.26 -7.16 -1.51
C ARG A 162 -18.63 -8.34 -0.63
N GLU A 163 -19.14 -9.41 -1.26
CA GLU A 163 -19.43 -10.65 -0.53
C GLU A 163 -18.15 -11.32 -0.04
N GLY A 164 -18.20 -11.91 1.15
CA GLY A 164 -17.09 -12.68 1.72
C GLY A 164 -16.00 -11.87 2.43
N VAL A 165 -16.01 -10.55 2.29
CA VAL A 165 -15.04 -9.64 2.87
C VAL A 165 -15.70 -8.36 3.35
N LYS A 166 -15.34 -7.88 4.54
CA LYS A 166 -15.88 -6.67 5.15
C LYS A 166 -14.74 -5.71 5.49
N TYR A 167 -14.77 -4.52 4.89
CA TYR A 167 -13.85 -3.44 5.17
C TYR A 167 -14.58 -2.38 6.02
N GLU A 168 -14.00 -2.00 7.16
CA GLU A 168 -14.57 -1.05 8.10
C GLU A 168 -13.55 0.06 8.41
N PRO A 169 -13.67 1.26 7.81
CA PRO A 169 -12.79 2.37 8.13
C PRO A 169 -12.82 2.73 9.62
N LEU A 170 -11.66 2.91 10.27
CA LEU A 170 -11.56 3.36 11.67
C LEU A 170 -11.78 4.87 11.81
N ALA A 171 -11.51 5.62 10.74
CA ALA A 171 -11.91 7.01 10.60
C ALA A 171 -12.41 7.21 9.17
N TYR A 172 -13.63 7.72 9.02
CA TYR A 172 -14.06 8.31 7.76
C TYR A 172 -13.39 9.67 7.69
N TYR A 173 -12.31 9.74 6.93
CA TYR A 173 -11.93 11.01 6.35
C TYR A 173 -12.88 11.20 5.16
N ASP A 174 -13.77 12.19 5.27
CA ASP A 174 -14.52 12.68 4.12
C ASP A 174 -13.51 13.39 3.22
N TYR A 175 -12.97 12.65 2.26
CA TYR A 175 -12.12 13.15 1.18
C TYR A 175 -12.98 13.49 -0.04
#